data_AF-A0A9E3SQ38-F1
#
_entry.id   AF-A0A9E3SQ38-F1
#
_cell.length_a   1.000
_cell.length_b   1.000
_cell.length_c   1.000
_cell.angle_alpha   90.00
_cell.angle_beta   90.00
_cell.angle_gamma   90.00
#
_symmetry.space_group_name_H-M   'P 1'
#
loop_
_entity.id
_entity.type
_entity.pdbx_description
1 polymer ?
#
loop_
_entity_poly.entity_id
_entity_poly.type
_entity_poly.pdbx_seq_one_letter_code
_entity_poly.pdbx_strand_id
1 'polypeptide(L)'
;MRANKVIEDLTSTMKIDPDEYSPITSRDRVSSLGYALAGWLYMLRRQKNTRIQAAASIGVLAVAVWLEVDLTGLAMLILAITIVWMAEFINAAVEAAINISSPGLHPMAKVGKDVASAAVLLGVVASIVVGLLVMGPALLAKLSG
;
A
#
# COMPACT_ATOMS: atom_id res chain seq x y z
N MET A 1 -20.90 40.36 -13.27
CA MET A 1 -19.77 39.66 -13.95
C MET A 1 -19.05 38.66 -13.04
N ARG A 2 -18.63 39.01 -11.81
CA ARG A 2 -17.91 38.07 -10.90
C ARG A 2 -18.71 36.84 -10.44
N ALA A 3 -20.01 36.99 -10.16
CA ALA A 3 -20.85 35.88 -9.67
C ALA A 3 -21.04 34.75 -10.71
N ASN A 4 -21.25 35.08 -11.99
CA ASN A 4 -21.36 34.08 -13.05
C ASN A 4 -20.06 33.29 -13.24
N LYS A 5 -18.91 33.96 -13.14
CA LYS A 5 -17.61 33.31 -13.26
C LYS A 5 -17.37 32.28 -12.14
N VAL A 6 -17.76 32.60 -10.90
CA VAL A 6 -17.65 31.65 -9.77
C VAL A 6 -18.56 30.45 -9.96
N ILE A 7 -19.80 30.65 -10.43
CA ILE A 7 -20.73 29.55 -10.70
C ILE A 7 -20.21 28.67 -11.84
N GLU A 8 -19.66 29.29 -12.88
CA GLU A 8 -19.08 28.61 -14.05
C GLU A 8 -17.82 27.82 -13.66
N ASP A 9 -16.92 28.38 -12.86
CA ASP A 9 -15.74 27.67 -12.34
C ASP A 9 -16.17 26.46 -11.49
N LEU A 10 -17.19 26.60 -10.63
CA LEU A 10 -17.73 25.51 -9.81
C LEU A 10 -18.45 24.42 -10.64
N THR A 11 -19.20 24.78 -11.67
CA THR A 11 -19.90 23.81 -12.52
C THR A 11 -19.01 23.22 -13.63
N SER A 12 -17.89 23.87 -13.98
CA SER A 12 -16.96 23.36 -14.99
C SER A 12 -16.38 22.00 -14.59
N THR A 13 -16.02 21.84 -13.31
CA THR A 13 -15.47 20.59 -12.78
C THR A 13 -16.50 19.46 -12.80
N MET A 14 -17.77 19.77 -12.52
CA MET A 14 -18.87 18.78 -12.55
C MET A 14 -19.20 18.28 -13.96
N LYS A 15 -18.83 19.02 -15.01
CA LYS A 15 -19.09 18.66 -16.41
C LYS A 15 -18.00 17.78 -17.02
N ILE A 16 -16.89 17.57 -16.32
CA ILE A 16 -15.80 16.71 -16.79
C ILE A 16 -16.26 15.26 -16.61
N ASP A 17 -16.45 14.54 -17.71
CA ASP A 17 -16.63 13.09 -17.69
C ASP A 17 -15.24 12.42 -17.60
N PRO A 18 -14.90 11.76 -16.49
CA PRO A 18 -13.60 11.09 -16.35
C PRO A 18 -13.37 10.00 -17.40
N ASP A 19 -14.46 9.40 -17.91
CA ASP A 19 -14.39 8.29 -18.87
C ASP A 19 -13.95 8.75 -20.27
N GLU A 20 -14.06 10.05 -20.57
CA GLU A 20 -13.63 10.65 -21.83
C GLU A 20 -12.10 10.74 -21.94
N TYR A 21 -11.40 10.75 -20.80
CA TYR A 21 -9.94 10.88 -20.72
C TYR A 21 -9.23 9.60 -20.26
N SER A 22 -9.96 8.53 -19.93
CA SER A 22 -9.37 7.25 -19.52
C SER A 22 -9.49 6.21 -20.64
N PRO A 23 -8.39 5.79 -21.29
CA PRO A 23 -8.41 4.74 -22.31
C PRO A 23 -8.75 3.35 -21.72
N ILE A 24 -8.82 3.22 -20.39
CA ILE A 24 -9.11 1.98 -19.67
C ILE A 24 -10.11 2.28 -18.56
N THR A 25 -11.40 2.32 -18.89
CA THR A 25 -12.49 2.37 -17.91
C THR A 25 -12.98 0.95 -17.63
N SER A 26 -12.94 0.52 -16.36
CA SER A 26 -13.53 -0.76 -15.97
C SER A 26 -15.05 -0.62 -15.99
N ARG A 27 -15.69 -0.97 -17.11
CA ARG A 27 -17.15 -0.86 -17.25
C ARG A 27 -17.91 -1.71 -16.21
N ASP A 28 -17.29 -2.81 -15.75
CA ASP A 28 -17.89 -3.75 -14.81
C ASP A 28 -16.95 -4.14 -13.65
N ARG A 29 -17.52 -4.43 -12.47
CA ARG A 29 -16.77 -4.82 -11.24
C ARG A 29 -15.85 -6.03 -11.42
N VAL A 30 -16.17 -6.93 -12.35
CA VAL A 30 -15.34 -8.10 -12.65
C VAL A 30 -14.02 -7.66 -13.33
N SER A 31 -14.08 -6.66 -14.21
CA SER A 31 -12.87 -6.13 -14.85
C SER A 31 -11.98 -5.37 -13.87
N SER A 32 -12.55 -4.64 -12.90
CA SER A 32 -11.76 -3.95 -11.86
C SER A 32 -11.04 -4.94 -10.93
N LEU A 33 -11.66 -6.08 -10.60
CA LEU A 33 -10.99 -7.18 -9.89
C LEU A 33 -9.83 -7.75 -10.69
N GLY A 34 -10.00 -7.92 -12.01
CA GLY A 34 -8.93 -8.34 -12.91
C GLY A 34 -7.72 -7.40 -12.86
N TYR A 35 -7.94 -6.08 -12.89
CA TYR A 35 -6.87 -5.10 -12.77
C TYR A 35 -6.19 -5.12 -11.40
N ALA A 36 -6.95 -5.28 -10.31
CA ALA A 36 -6.39 -5.40 -8.98
C ALA A 36 -5.48 -6.64 -8.86
N LEU A 37 -5.92 -7.79 -9.35
CA LEU A 37 -5.13 -9.03 -9.37
C LEU A 37 -3.86 -8.90 -10.23
N ALA A 38 -3.96 -8.23 -11.38
CA ALA A 38 -2.80 -7.95 -12.21
C ALA A 38 -1.76 -7.09 -11.47
N GLY A 39 -2.22 -6.07 -10.71
CA GLY A 39 -1.36 -5.26 -9.84
C GLY A 39 -0.67 -6.09 -8.76
N TRP A 40 -1.40 -6.97 -8.09
CA TRP A 40 -0.82 -7.91 -7.12
C TRP A 40 0.24 -8.82 -7.72
N LEU A 41 -0.05 -9.44 -8.87
CA LEU A 41 0.90 -10.31 -9.55
C LEU A 41 2.14 -9.53 -10.03
N TYR A 42 1.96 -8.30 -10.51
CA TYR A 42 3.06 -7.41 -10.86
C TYR A 42 3.98 -7.18 -9.66
N MET A 43 3.42 -6.80 -8.50
CA MET A 43 4.17 -6.53 -7.29
C MET A 43 4.97 -7.77 -6.83
N LEU A 44 4.32 -8.93 -6.73
CA LEU A 44 4.98 -10.18 -6.35
C LEU A 44 6.08 -10.61 -7.35
N ARG A 45 5.88 -10.35 -8.64
CA ARG A 45 6.82 -10.77 -9.69
C ARG A 45 7.98 -9.80 -9.88
N ARG A 46 7.79 -8.49 -9.72
CA ARG A 46 8.80 -7.48 -10.07
C ARG A 46 9.50 -6.85 -8.86
N GLN A 47 8.83 -6.70 -7.72
CA GLN A 47 9.41 -6.05 -6.55
C GLN A 47 10.04 -7.07 -5.62
N LYS A 48 11.35 -6.95 -5.37
CA LYS A 48 12.09 -7.85 -4.47
C LYS A 48 11.62 -7.73 -3.02
N ASN A 49 11.45 -6.49 -2.55
CA ASN A 49 11.02 -6.19 -1.18
C ASN A 49 9.65 -6.80 -0.88
N THR A 50 8.73 -6.74 -1.84
CA THR A 50 7.39 -7.34 -1.71
C THR A 50 7.42 -8.85 -1.49
N ARG A 51 8.37 -9.59 -2.07
CA ARG A 51 8.48 -11.04 -1.83
C ARG A 51 8.94 -11.35 -0.40
N ILE A 52 9.89 -10.57 0.11
CA ILE A 52 10.36 -10.67 1.50
C ILE A 52 9.20 -10.34 2.44
N GLN A 53 8.46 -9.27 2.15
CA GLN A 53 7.28 -8.88 2.90
C GLN A 53 6.19 -9.95 2.89
N ALA A 54 5.96 -10.62 1.76
CA ALA A 54 5.00 -11.73 1.68
C ALA A 54 5.41 -12.92 2.55
N ALA A 55 6.67 -13.35 2.46
CA ALA A 55 7.19 -14.41 3.31
C ALA A 55 7.14 -14.04 4.80
N ALA A 56 7.50 -12.80 5.15
CA ALA A 56 7.44 -12.28 6.51
C ALA A 56 5.99 -12.23 7.03
N SER A 57 5.04 -11.77 6.21
CA SER A 57 3.61 -11.71 6.57
C SER A 57 3.07 -13.10 6.94
N ILE A 58 3.37 -14.10 6.10
CA ILE A 58 2.98 -15.50 6.35
C ILE A 58 3.65 -16.03 7.61
N GLY A 59 4.95 -15.77 7.78
CA GLY A 59 5.71 -16.19 8.96
C GLY A 59 5.16 -15.60 10.26
N VAL A 60 4.85 -14.29 10.30
CA VAL A 60 4.27 -13.62 11.47
C VAL A 60 2.93 -14.23 11.84
N LEU A 61 2.03 -14.45 10.86
CA LEU A 61 0.72 -15.05 11.13
C LEU A 61 0.85 -16.51 11.59
N ALA A 62 1.76 -17.29 10.99
CA ALA A 62 2.00 -18.66 11.42
C ALA A 62 2.54 -18.73 12.86
N VAL A 63 3.47 -17.84 13.22
CA VAL A 63 4.00 -17.73 14.59
C VAL A 63 2.91 -17.28 15.55
N ALA A 64 2.07 -16.31 15.18
CA ALA A 64 0.97 -15.85 16.02
C ALA A 64 -0.05 -16.97 16.31
N VAL A 65 -0.39 -17.79 15.32
CA VAL A 65 -1.26 -18.96 15.51
C VAL A 65 -0.58 -20.01 16.39
N TRP A 66 0.70 -20.28 16.19
CA TRP A 66 1.47 -21.22 17.03
C TRP A 66 1.62 -20.74 18.47
N LEU A 67 1.64 -19.43 18.70
CA LEU A 67 1.64 -18.80 20.02
C LEU A 67 0.24 -18.69 20.65
N GLU A 68 -0.81 -19.13 19.95
CA GLU A 68 -2.20 -19.04 20.41
C GLU A 68 -2.61 -17.61 20.78
N VAL A 69 -2.12 -16.64 20.00
CA VAL A 69 -2.49 -15.22 20.15
C VAL A 69 -4.01 -15.07 20.00
N ASP A 70 -4.60 -14.24 20.86
CA ASP A 70 -6.04 -14.00 20.85
C ASP A 70 -6.52 -13.30 19.56
N LEU A 71 -7.83 -13.29 19.35
CA LEU A 71 -8.43 -12.70 18.14
C LEU A 71 -8.11 -11.21 18.01
N THR A 72 -7.98 -10.49 19.11
CA THR A 72 -7.63 -9.06 19.10
C THR A 72 -6.19 -8.88 18.63
N GLY A 73 -5.24 -9.65 19.17
CA GLY A 73 -3.85 -9.64 18.74
C GLY A 73 -3.71 -10.01 17.26
N LEU A 74 -4.42 -11.04 16.79
CA LEU A 74 -4.43 -11.42 15.38
C LEU A 74 -4.97 -10.29 14.48
N ALA A 75 -6.07 -9.63 14.88
CA ALA A 75 -6.60 -8.49 14.14
C ALA A 75 -5.59 -7.34 14.03
N MET A 76 -4.88 -7.03 15.11
CA MET A 76 -3.82 -6.01 15.13
C MET A 76 -2.66 -6.37 14.21
N LEU A 77 -2.23 -7.63 14.18
CA LEU A 77 -1.19 -8.11 13.26
C LEU A 77 -1.63 -8.01 11.79
N ILE A 78 -2.86 -8.43 11.49
CA ILE A 78 -3.43 -8.32 10.13
C ILE A 78 -3.48 -6.87 9.68
N LEU A 79 -3.94 -5.95 10.54
CA LEU A 79 -3.97 -4.52 10.23
C LEU A 79 -2.58 -3.95 9.99
N ALA A 80 -1.62 -4.26 10.88
CA ALA A 80 -0.24 -3.81 10.73
C ALA A 80 0.39 -4.30 9.43
N ILE A 81 0.25 -5.60 9.10
CA ILE A 81 0.72 -6.19 7.85
C ILE A 81 0.07 -5.49 6.64
N THR A 82 -1.24 -5.29 6.68
CA THR A 82 -2.01 -4.67 5.59
C THR A 82 -1.55 -3.23 5.32
N ILE A 83 -1.25 -2.45 6.36
CA ILE A 83 -0.74 -1.08 6.20
C ILE A 83 0.60 -1.06 5.47
N VAL A 84 1.51 -1.99 5.79
CA VAL A 84 2.80 -2.09 5.07
C VAL A 84 2.56 -2.48 3.61
N TRP A 85 1.61 -3.38 3.34
CA TRP A 85 1.26 -3.76 1.96
C TRP A 85 0.69 -2.58 1.17
N MET A 86 -0.20 -1.79 1.77
CA MET A 86 -0.72 -0.58 1.15
C MET A 86 0.41 0.42 0.84
N ALA A 87 1.31 0.66 1.79
CA ALA A 87 2.44 1.57 1.60
C ALA A 87 3.34 1.12 0.44
N GLU A 88 3.65 -0.18 0.35
CA GLU A 88 4.50 -0.74 -0.71
C GLU A 88 3.84 -0.62 -2.10
N PHE A 89 2.52 -0.84 -2.20
CA PHE A 89 1.76 -0.67 -3.44
C PHE A 89 1.72 0.79 -3.88
N ILE A 90 1.48 1.70 -2.93
CA ILE A 90 1.49 3.15 -3.19
C ILE A 90 2.89 3.58 -3.63
N ASN A 91 3.95 3.09 -2.98
CA ASN A 91 5.34 3.39 -3.37
C ASN A 91 5.60 2.98 -4.83
N ALA A 92 5.23 1.76 -5.23
CA ALA A 92 5.39 1.31 -6.61
C ALA A 92 4.55 2.12 -7.61
N ALA A 93 3.35 2.54 -7.24
CA ALA A 93 2.51 3.40 -8.08
C ALA A 93 3.14 4.80 -8.27
N VAL A 94 3.67 5.39 -7.19
CA VAL A 94 4.39 6.68 -7.23
C VAL A 94 5.66 6.56 -8.08
N GLU A 95 6.44 5.50 -7.91
CA GLU A 95 7.61 5.23 -8.74
C GLU A 95 7.25 5.16 -10.23
N ALA A 96 6.17 4.46 -10.58
CA ALA A 96 5.69 4.36 -11.96
C ALA A 96 5.27 5.74 -12.52
N ALA A 97 4.52 6.52 -11.75
CA ALA A 97 4.09 7.87 -12.15
C ALA A 97 5.29 8.81 -12.37
N ILE A 98 6.28 8.77 -11.49
CA ILE A 98 7.52 9.56 -11.61
C ILE A 98 8.33 9.11 -12.83
N ASN A 99 8.46 7.80 -13.08
CA ASN A 99 9.22 7.27 -14.22
C ASN A 99 8.64 7.70 -15.57
N ILE A 100 7.32 7.85 -15.67
CA ILE A 100 6.66 8.36 -16.88
C ILE A 100 6.89 9.87 -17.03
N SER A 101 6.80 10.61 -15.94
CA SER A 101 6.86 12.09 -15.94
C SER A 101 8.30 12.62 -16.10
N SER A 102 9.30 11.84 -15.74
CA SER A 102 10.70 12.24 -15.79
C SER A 102 11.61 11.11 -16.29
N PRO A 103 11.78 10.97 -17.61
CA PRO A 103 12.61 9.93 -18.22
C PRO A 103 14.12 10.07 -17.92
N GLY A 104 14.56 11.26 -17.48
CA GLY A 104 15.95 11.54 -17.09
C GLY A 104 16.13 11.65 -15.57
N LEU A 105 17.38 11.72 -15.10
CA LEU A 105 17.70 11.93 -13.68
C LEU A 105 17.33 13.37 -13.27
N HIS A 106 16.11 13.56 -12.75
CA HIS A 106 15.66 14.84 -12.22
C HIS A 106 15.77 14.88 -10.68
N PRO A 107 16.34 15.93 -10.06
CA PRO A 107 16.50 16.00 -8.61
C PRO A 107 15.19 15.80 -7.83
N MET A 108 14.07 16.38 -8.29
CA MET A 108 12.77 16.17 -7.64
C MET A 108 12.21 14.76 -7.83
N ALA A 109 12.54 14.07 -8.92
CA ALA A 109 12.15 12.68 -9.11
C ALA A 109 12.84 11.78 -8.08
N LYS A 110 14.10 12.08 -7.74
CA LYS A 110 14.82 11.42 -6.63
C LYS A 110 14.11 11.69 -5.30
N VAL A 111 13.81 12.96 -4.98
CA VAL A 111 13.11 13.31 -3.73
C VAL A 111 11.79 12.55 -3.59
N GLY A 112 10.96 12.51 -4.65
CA GLY A 112 9.69 11.81 -4.63
C GLY A 112 9.83 10.30 -4.34
N LYS A 113 10.80 9.65 -4.98
CA LYS A 113 11.09 8.22 -4.76
C LYS A 113 11.64 7.94 -3.37
N ASP A 114 12.55 8.78 -2.88
CA ASP A 114 13.15 8.64 -1.56
C ASP A 114 12.09 8.81 -0.46
N VAL A 115 11.19 9.79 -0.59
CA VAL A 115 10.09 10.02 0.36
C VAL A 115 9.07 8.88 0.34
N ALA A 116 8.72 8.37 -0.84
CA ALA A 116 7.80 7.24 -0.96
C ALA A 116 8.39 5.97 -0.31
N SER A 117 9.69 5.71 -0.51
CA SER A 117 10.40 4.61 0.16
C SER A 117 10.48 4.81 1.68
N ALA A 118 10.67 6.05 2.16
CA ALA A 118 10.66 6.35 3.58
C ALA A 118 9.29 6.08 4.24
N ALA A 119 8.19 6.32 3.53
CA ALA A 119 6.84 6.01 4.02
C ALA A 119 6.65 4.50 4.24
N VAL A 120 7.17 3.66 3.33
CA VAL A 120 7.18 2.19 3.52
C VAL A 120 7.98 1.82 4.77
N LEU A 121 9.18 2.40 4.94
CA LEU A 121 10.03 2.11 6.10
C LEU A 121 9.34 2.44 7.43
N LEU A 122 8.62 3.57 7.50
CA LEU A 122 7.83 3.93 8.69
C LEU A 122 6.77 2.87 9.00
N GLY A 123 6.06 2.38 7.98
CA GLY A 123 5.09 1.30 8.12
C GLY A 123 5.73 0.01 8.63
N VAL A 124 6.89 -0.37 8.08
CA VAL A 124 7.64 -1.57 8.51
C VAL A 124 8.03 -1.46 9.99
N VAL A 125 8.61 -0.34 10.42
CA VAL A 125 8.99 -0.11 11.82
C VAL A 125 7.77 -0.20 12.74
N ALA A 126 6.67 0.46 12.38
CA ALA A 126 5.43 0.37 13.16
C ALA A 126 4.90 -1.08 13.25
N SER A 127 4.95 -1.83 12.16
CA SER A 127 4.49 -3.23 12.13
C SER A 127 5.35 -4.14 13.01
N ILE A 128 6.67 -3.90 13.07
CA ILE A 128 7.59 -4.64 13.96
C ILE A 128 7.23 -4.36 15.41
N VAL A 129 7.01 -3.09 15.77
CA VAL A 129 6.62 -2.72 17.14
C VAL A 129 5.29 -3.38 17.53
N VAL A 130 4.27 -3.33 16.66
CA VAL A 130 2.99 -4.03 16.92
C VAL A 130 3.22 -5.54 17.06
N GLY A 131 4.02 -6.15 16.19
CA GLY A 131 4.37 -7.57 16.26
C GLY A 131 5.00 -7.97 17.58
N LEU A 132 5.94 -7.16 18.08
CA LEU A 132 6.59 -7.37 19.37
C LEU A 132 5.63 -7.19 20.55
N LEU A 133 4.74 -6.19 20.50
CA LEU A 133 3.76 -5.96 21.56
C LEU A 133 2.73 -7.08 21.66
N VAL A 134 2.27 -7.60 20.51
CA VAL A 134 1.26 -8.65 20.46
C VAL A 134 1.87 -10.03 20.77
N MET A 135 2.97 -10.39 20.12
CA MET A 135 3.52 -11.74 20.22
C MET A 135 4.60 -11.87 21.29
N GLY A 136 5.25 -10.78 21.68
CA GLY A 136 6.40 -10.79 22.60
C GLY A 136 6.11 -11.45 23.95
N PRO A 137 5.01 -11.09 24.66
CA PRO A 137 4.67 -11.74 25.93
C PRO A 137 4.43 -13.24 25.79
N ALA A 138 3.67 -13.65 24.76
CA ALA A 138 3.37 -15.07 24.51
C ALA A 138 4.63 -15.85 24.13
N LEU A 139 5.53 -15.25 23.34
CA LEU A 139 6.80 -15.85 22.94
C LEU A 139 7.73 -16.04 24.14
N LEU A 140 7.86 -15.03 25.00
CA LEU A 140 8.68 -15.13 26.21
C LEU A 140 8.16 -16.23 27.15
N ALA A 141 6.85 -16.26 27.41
CA ALA A 141 6.24 -17.29 28.24
C ALA A 141 6.53 -18.70 27.71
N LYS A 142 6.39 -18.90 26.39
CA LYS A 142 6.59 -20.20 25.74
C LYS A 142 8.04 -20.66 25.68
N LEU A 143 9.01 -19.73 25.69
CA LEU A 143 10.44 -20.04 25.71
C LEU A 143 11.00 -20.20 27.13
N SER A 144 10.33 -19.61 28.13
CA SER A 144 10.74 -19.68 29.53
C SER A 144 10.21 -20.91 30.29
N GLY A 145 9.24 -21.63 29.71
CA GLY A 145 8.72 -22.91 30.21
C GLY A 145 9.38 -24.09 29.52
#